data_AF-A0A7Y9Y163-F1
#
_entry.id   AF-A0A7Y9Y163-F1
#
_cell.length_a   1.000
_cell.length_b   1.000
_cell.length_c   1.000
_cell.angle_alpha   90.00
_cell.angle_beta   90.00
_cell.angle_gamma   90.00
#
_symmetry.space_group_name_H-M   'P 1'
#
loop_
_entity.id
_entity.type
_entity.pdbx_description
1 polymer ?
#
loop_
_entity_poly.entity_id
_entity_poly.type
_entity_poly.pdbx_seq_one_letter_code
_entity_poly.pdbx_strand_id
1 'polypeptide(L)'
;MMVNATHKPLNEKAIRALLDKHACPIGYHQLRTRLLGAIASPDPDVQPMTVIASLWGGELPEFDSLDDANELLGALVMALWNELAVHQDPKVPFRAMSVPLEPTAANLRNYGMVRGQEAEGFVEGLFNGADEAGLPERAHEAVTHLGDIRAMMLGVADLIERTAGESEDRAQIKETIKHLRTMTEIMEAEIHAAILSCVRARQQGLPGLTAPWPTRH
;
A
#
# COMPACT_ATOMS: atom_id res chain seq x y z
N MET A 1 -5.48 -24.44 -31.47
CA MET A 1 -6.49 -24.69 -30.42
C MET A 1 -5.78 -24.51 -29.09
N MET A 2 -5.85 -23.31 -28.51
CA MET A 2 -5.17 -23.00 -27.26
C MET A 2 -6.07 -23.36 -26.09
N VAL A 3 -5.51 -24.11 -25.14
CA VAL A 3 -6.17 -24.52 -23.90
C VAL A 3 -6.39 -23.28 -23.06
N ASN A 4 -7.66 -22.95 -22.79
CA ASN A 4 -8.02 -22.01 -21.72
C ASN A 4 -7.63 -22.63 -20.38
N ALA A 5 -6.43 -22.31 -19.89
CA ALA A 5 -6.13 -22.49 -18.49
C ALA A 5 -6.98 -21.48 -17.72
N THR A 6 -8.00 -21.98 -17.03
CA THR A 6 -8.75 -21.23 -16.02
C THR A 6 -7.77 -20.84 -14.91
N HIS A 7 -7.14 -19.67 -15.05
CA HIS A 7 -6.23 -19.14 -14.05
C HIS A 7 -7.06 -18.83 -12.81
N LYS A 8 -7.02 -19.74 -11.84
CA LYS A 8 -7.58 -19.50 -10.51
C LYS A 8 -6.92 -18.23 -9.99
N PRO A 9 -7.68 -17.22 -9.52
CA PRO A 9 -7.06 -16.03 -8.94
C PRO A 9 -6.08 -16.48 -7.85
N LEU A 10 -4.82 -16.08 -8.00
CA LEU A 10 -3.78 -16.37 -7.03
C LEU A 10 -4.22 -15.76 -5.70
N ASN A 11 -4.31 -16.60 -4.67
CA ASN A 11 -4.62 -16.11 -3.34
C ASN A 11 -3.39 -15.39 -2.74
N GLU A 12 -3.60 -14.54 -1.74
CA GLU A 12 -2.54 -13.78 -1.07
C GLU A 12 -1.30 -14.62 -0.71
N LYS A 13 -1.49 -15.87 -0.28
CA LYS A 13 -0.39 -16.76 0.08
C LYS A 13 0.54 -17.05 -1.11
N ALA A 14 -0.02 -17.25 -2.29
CA ALA A 14 0.76 -17.51 -3.49
C ALA A 14 1.52 -16.26 -3.95
N ILE A 15 0.90 -15.08 -3.87
CA ILE A 15 1.59 -13.81 -4.17
C ILE A 15 2.75 -13.59 -3.21
N ARG A 16 2.56 -13.80 -1.89
CA ARG A 16 3.64 -13.71 -0.91
C ARG A 16 4.80 -14.65 -1.25
N ALA A 17 4.52 -15.90 -1.59
CA ALA A 17 5.56 -16.85 -1.97
C ALA A 17 6.36 -16.41 -3.21
N LEU A 18 5.70 -15.78 -4.19
CA LEU A 18 6.37 -15.21 -5.36
C LEU A 18 7.25 -14.01 -4.97
N LEU A 19 6.74 -13.11 -4.12
CA LEU A 19 7.53 -11.97 -3.63
C LEU A 19 8.77 -12.42 -2.87
N ASP A 20 8.62 -13.44 -2.00
CA ASP A 20 9.73 -14.01 -1.24
C ASP A 20 10.75 -14.69 -2.18
N LYS A 21 10.28 -15.46 -3.17
CA LYS A 21 11.14 -16.12 -4.18
C LYS A 21 12.01 -15.10 -4.92
N HIS A 22 11.44 -13.97 -5.29
CA HIS A 22 12.14 -12.90 -6.03
C HIS A 22 12.74 -11.82 -5.13
N ALA A 23 12.89 -12.08 -3.83
CA ALA A 23 13.50 -11.18 -2.86
C ALA A 23 12.94 -9.74 -2.93
N CYS A 24 11.62 -9.59 -3.07
CA CYS A 24 10.98 -8.28 -3.07
C CYS A 24 11.27 -7.57 -1.74
N PRO A 25 11.78 -6.33 -1.75
CA PRO A 25 12.24 -5.65 -0.53
C PRO A 25 11.09 -5.19 0.38
N ILE A 26 9.85 -5.26 -0.09
CA ILE A 26 8.66 -4.85 0.66
C ILE A 26 7.68 -6.01 0.86
N GLY A 27 6.91 -5.92 1.94
CA GLY A 27 5.86 -6.90 2.23
C GLY A 27 4.63 -6.75 1.33
N TYR A 28 3.84 -7.83 1.20
CA TYR A 28 2.61 -7.85 0.41
C TYR A 28 1.61 -6.73 0.77
N HIS A 29 1.51 -6.32 2.03
CA HIS A 29 0.62 -5.23 2.46
C HIS A 29 1.04 -3.88 1.86
N GLN A 30 2.34 -3.57 1.88
CA GLN A 30 2.90 -2.35 1.31
C GLN A 30 2.84 -2.37 -0.21
N LEU A 31 3.10 -3.52 -0.83
CA LEU A 31 2.91 -3.72 -2.27
C LEU A 31 1.47 -3.41 -2.69
N ARG A 32 0.49 -3.95 -1.97
CA ARG A 32 -0.93 -3.80 -2.30
C ARG A 32 -1.33 -2.32 -2.33
N THR A 33 -0.90 -1.55 -1.34
CA THR A 33 -1.19 -0.12 -1.31
C THR A 33 -0.35 0.67 -2.31
N ARG A 34 0.88 0.24 -2.63
CA ARG A 34 1.70 0.84 -3.69
C ARG A 34 1.08 0.72 -5.07
N LEU A 35 0.60 -0.46 -5.44
CA LEU A 35 -0.14 -0.63 -6.69
C LEU A 35 -1.43 0.20 -6.69
N LEU A 36 -2.16 0.23 -5.56
CA LEU A 36 -3.37 1.03 -5.44
C LEU A 36 -3.12 2.53 -5.60
N GLY A 37 -2.03 3.06 -5.02
CA GLY A 37 -1.58 4.43 -5.19
C GLY A 37 -1.27 4.74 -6.66
N ALA A 38 -0.53 3.85 -7.33
CA ALA A 38 -0.19 4.03 -8.74
C ALA A 38 -1.43 4.01 -9.65
N ILE A 39 -2.39 3.12 -9.40
CA ILE A 39 -3.69 3.09 -10.09
C ILE A 39 -4.44 4.42 -9.92
N ALA A 40 -4.36 5.00 -8.72
CA ALA A 40 -5.02 6.24 -8.36
C ALA A 40 -4.30 7.50 -8.85
N SER A 41 -3.02 7.40 -9.24
CA SER A 41 -2.18 8.55 -9.58
C SER A 41 -2.86 9.50 -10.57
N PRO A 42 -2.80 10.83 -10.37
CA PRO A 42 -3.36 11.78 -11.33
C PRO A 42 -2.59 11.80 -12.67
N ASP A 43 -1.38 11.27 -12.69
CA ASP A 43 -0.56 11.14 -13.89
C ASP A 43 -1.20 10.14 -14.88
N PRO A 44 -1.56 10.56 -16.11
CA PRO A 44 -2.12 9.66 -17.12
C PRO A 44 -1.09 8.68 -17.70
N ASP A 45 0.21 8.92 -17.51
CA ASP A 45 1.29 8.16 -18.13
C ASP A 45 1.84 7.04 -17.22
N VAL A 46 1.19 6.77 -16.07
CA VAL A 46 1.57 5.65 -15.20
C VAL A 46 1.46 4.31 -15.93
N GLN A 47 2.59 3.62 -16.06
CA GLN A 47 2.67 2.29 -16.66
C GLN A 47 2.82 1.20 -15.60
N PRO A 48 1.96 0.16 -15.57
CA PRO A 48 2.05 -0.91 -14.57
C PRO A 48 3.41 -1.59 -14.48
N MET A 49 4.09 -1.79 -15.61
CA MET A 49 5.42 -2.41 -15.64
C MET A 49 6.49 -1.56 -14.96
N THR A 50 6.44 -0.24 -15.11
CA THR A 50 7.37 0.68 -14.44
C THR A 50 7.14 0.67 -12.93
N VAL A 51 5.88 0.65 -12.50
CA VAL A 51 5.50 0.54 -11.08
C VAL A 51 6.00 -0.78 -10.49
N ILE A 52 5.90 -1.88 -11.23
CA ILE A 52 6.37 -3.19 -10.76
C ILE A 52 7.90 -3.22 -10.70
N ALA A 53 8.60 -2.71 -11.71
CA ALA A 53 10.06 -2.66 -11.70
C ALA A 53 10.59 -1.77 -10.55
N SER A 54 9.88 -0.71 -10.17
CA SER A 54 10.27 0.15 -9.06
C SER A 54 10.27 -0.56 -7.70
N LEU A 55 9.54 -1.67 -7.56
CA LEU A 55 9.59 -2.52 -6.37
C LEU A 55 10.99 -3.08 -6.12
N TRP A 56 11.79 -3.25 -7.17
CA TRP A 56 13.18 -3.74 -7.11
C TRP A 56 14.20 -2.64 -7.49
N GLY A 57 13.85 -1.37 -7.29
CA GLY A 57 14.77 -0.26 -7.56
C GLY A 57 14.84 0.18 -9.01
N GLY A 58 13.87 -0.21 -9.84
CA GLY A 58 13.70 0.26 -11.21
C GLY A 58 13.95 -0.79 -12.29
N GLU A 59 14.46 -1.96 -11.91
CA GLU A 59 14.68 -3.10 -12.80
C GLU A 59 13.99 -4.34 -12.24
N LEU A 60 13.42 -5.18 -13.09
CA LEU A 60 12.81 -6.44 -12.65
C LEU A 60 13.88 -7.40 -12.10
N PRO A 61 13.51 -8.30 -11.16
CA PRO A 61 14.44 -9.30 -10.66
C PRO A 61 14.89 -10.25 -11.78
N GLU A 62 16.01 -10.92 -11.58
CA GLU A 62 16.39 -12.03 -12.45
C GLU A 62 15.36 -13.16 -12.33
N PHE A 63 15.05 -13.78 -13.47
CA PHE A 63 14.10 -14.88 -13.57
C PHE A 63 14.82 -16.15 -14.03
N ASP A 64 14.44 -17.29 -13.44
CA ASP A 64 15.00 -18.59 -13.81
C ASP A 64 14.57 -19.02 -15.23
N SER A 65 13.42 -18.53 -15.68
CA SER A 65 12.83 -18.85 -16.98
C SER A 65 11.75 -17.84 -17.40
N LEU A 66 11.25 -17.98 -18.63
CA LEU A 66 10.07 -17.21 -19.08
C LEU A 66 8.81 -17.57 -18.29
N ASP A 67 8.64 -18.83 -17.88
CA ASP A 67 7.48 -19.26 -17.10
C ASP A 67 7.49 -18.63 -15.71
N ASP A 68 8.67 -18.51 -15.11
CA ASP A 68 8.90 -17.84 -13.83
C ASP A 68 8.54 -16.34 -13.91
N ALA A 69 9.00 -15.66 -14.95
CA ALA A 69 8.62 -14.28 -15.23
C ALA A 69 7.10 -14.13 -15.43
N ASN A 70 6.48 -15.03 -16.20
CA ASN A 70 5.05 -15.02 -16.45
C ASN A 70 4.23 -15.26 -15.17
N GLU A 71 4.73 -16.08 -14.24
CA GLU A 71 4.05 -16.34 -12.97
C GLU A 71 4.03 -15.08 -12.10
N LEU A 72 5.17 -14.42 -11.89
CA LEU A 72 5.24 -13.19 -11.12
C LEU A 72 4.43 -12.07 -11.78
N LEU A 73 4.68 -11.79 -13.06
CA LEU A 73 4.03 -10.68 -13.76
C LEU A 73 2.54 -10.93 -13.96
N GLY A 74 2.13 -12.17 -14.20
CA GLY A 74 0.72 -12.57 -14.22
C GLY A 74 0.03 -12.32 -12.88
N ALA A 75 0.69 -12.66 -11.77
CA ALA A 75 0.17 -12.41 -10.43
C ALA A 75 0.01 -10.92 -10.13
N LEU A 76 0.99 -10.10 -10.49
CA LEU A 76 1.00 -8.68 -10.14
C LEU A 76 0.17 -7.81 -11.09
N VAL A 77 0.35 -7.96 -12.41
CA VAL A 77 -0.34 -7.15 -13.42
C VAL A 77 -1.74 -7.67 -13.70
N MET A 78 -1.87 -8.97 -13.98
CA MET A 78 -3.14 -9.50 -14.50
C MET A 78 -4.12 -9.84 -13.38
N ALA A 79 -3.64 -10.17 -12.18
CA ALA A 79 -4.50 -10.45 -11.03
C ALA A 79 -4.57 -9.26 -10.06
N LEU A 80 -3.50 -8.99 -9.30
CA LEU A 80 -3.56 -8.05 -8.17
C LEU A 80 -3.92 -6.62 -8.59
N TRP A 81 -3.30 -6.10 -9.65
CA TRP A 81 -3.62 -4.76 -10.17
C TRP A 81 -5.10 -4.64 -10.55
N ASN A 82 -5.65 -5.62 -11.26
CA ASN A 82 -7.05 -5.64 -11.67
C ASN A 82 -8.00 -5.79 -10.47
N GLU A 83 -7.62 -6.59 -9.46
CA GLU A 83 -8.35 -6.68 -8.19
C GLU A 83 -8.42 -5.33 -7.49
N LEU A 84 -7.30 -4.58 -7.46
CA LEU A 84 -7.25 -3.28 -6.78
C LEU A 84 -7.93 -2.16 -7.56
N ALA A 85 -7.97 -2.25 -8.89
CA ALA A 85 -8.57 -1.24 -9.75
C ALA A 85 -10.07 -1.03 -9.47
N VAL A 86 -10.76 -2.02 -8.89
CA VAL A 86 -12.17 -1.92 -8.50
C VAL A 86 -12.43 -0.85 -7.45
N HIS A 87 -11.43 -0.49 -6.65
CA HIS A 87 -11.55 0.53 -5.60
C HIS A 87 -11.65 1.97 -6.12
N GLN A 88 -11.55 2.16 -7.44
CA GLN A 88 -11.91 3.41 -8.09
C GLN A 88 -13.43 3.64 -8.12
N ASP A 89 -14.24 2.60 -7.87
CA ASP A 89 -15.68 2.74 -7.67
C ASP A 89 -15.96 3.25 -6.25
N PRO A 90 -16.69 4.38 -6.07
CA PRO A 90 -17.04 4.92 -4.76
C PRO A 90 -17.89 3.96 -3.89
N LYS A 91 -18.44 2.89 -4.46
CA LYS A 91 -19.19 1.86 -3.74
C LYS A 91 -18.31 0.75 -3.18
N VAL A 92 -17.03 0.71 -3.56
CA VAL A 92 -16.10 -0.38 -3.20
C VAL A 92 -14.91 0.20 -2.43
N PRO A 93 -15.09 0.53 -1.13
CA PRO A 93 -14.02 1.10 -0.32
C PRO A 93 -12.86 0.12 -0.17
N PHE A 94 -11.64 0.67 -0.14
CA PHE A 94 -10.45 -0.09 0.22
C PHE A 94 -10.48 -0.51 1.69
N ARG A 95 -9.91 -1.68 2.00
CA ARG A 95 -9.70 -2.16 3.37
C ARG A 95 -8.25 -2.55 3.59
N ALA A 96 -7.72 -2.17 4.75
CA ALA A 96 -6.42 -2.54 5.25
C ALA A 96 -6.35 -4.05 5.50
N MET A 97 -5.14 -4.61 5.53
CA MET A 97 -4.97 -6.04 5.75
C MET A 97 -5.44 -6.46 7.15
N SER A 98 -5.86 -7.72 7.32
CA SER A 98 -6.06 -8.26 8.66
C SER A 98 -4.72 -8.49 9.36
N VAL A 99 -4.60 -8.07 10.61
CA VAL A 99 -3.40 -8.25 11.45
C VAL A 99 -3.85 -8.77 12.83
N PRO A 100 -3.11 -9.68 13.48
CA PRO A 100 -3.43 -10.15 14.82
C PRO A 100 -3.56 -9.01 15.83
N LEU A 101 -4.53 -9.14 16.75
CA LEU A 101 -4.92 -8.09 17.71
C LEU A 101 -4.79 -8.54 19.17
N GLU A 102 -4.21 -9.71 19.45
CA GLU A 102 -3.96 -10.11 20.83
C GLU A 102 -3.04 -9.09 21.51
N PRO A 103 -3.34 -8.64 22.74
CA PRO A 103 -2.64 -7.54 23.38
C PRO A 103 -1.27 -7.98 23.91
N THR A 104 -0.31 -8.09 22.99
CA THR A 104 1.11 -8.35 23.23
C THR A 104 1.93 -7.23 22.58
N ALA A 105 3.13 -6.97 23.09
CA ALA A 105 4.02 -5.96 22.52
C ALA A 105 4.35 -6.30 21.05
N ALA A 106 4.63 -7.58 20.78
CA ALA A 106 4.92 -8.07 19.43
C ALA A 106 3.79 -7.77 18.44
N ASN A 107 2.53 -8.04 18.81
CA ASN A 107 1.39 -7.76 17.94
C ASN A 107 1.14 -6.26 17.78
N LEU A 108 1.28 -5.46 18.85
CA LEU A 108 1.12 -4.01 18.77
C LEU A 108 2.17 -3.39 17.83
N ARG A 109 3.43 -3.82 17.95
CA ARG A 109 4.51 -3.42 17.05
C ARG A 109 4.19 -3.79 15.61
N ASN A 110 3.80 -5.04 15.37
CA ASN A 110 3.45 -5.52 14.04
C ASN A 110 2.27 -4.74 13.45
N TYR A 111 1.25 -4.43 14.26
CA TYR A 111 0.11 -3.62 13.83
C TYR A 111 0.53 -2.23 13.39
N GLY A 112 1.31 -1.51 14.21
CA GLY A 112 1.84 -0.19 13.85
C GLY A 112 2.70 -0.22 12.59
N MET A 113 3.62 -1.20 12.49
CA MET A 113 4.50 -1.36 11.33
C MET A 113 3.71 -1.59 10.04
N VAL A 114 2.78 -2.56 10.03
CA VAL A 114 1.99 -2.91 8.84
C VAL A 114 1.11 -1.73 8.40
N ARG A 115 0.50 -0.99 9.35
CA ARG A 115 -0.33 0.19 9.02
C ARG A 115 0.50 1.35 8.48
N GLY A 116 1.63 1.64 9.11
CA GLY A 116 2.54 2.68 8.63
C GLY A 116 3.06 2.39 7.22
N GLN A 117 3.44 1.14 6.96
CA GLN A 117 3.89 0.69 5.64
C GLN A 117 2.78 0.68 4.59
N GLU A 118 1.53 0.38 4.96
CA GLU A 118 0.39 0.50 4.05
C GLU A 118 0.15 1.96 3.63
N ALA A 119 0.14 2.90 4.58
CA ALA A 119 0.00 4.33 4.29
C ALA A 119 1.15 4.84 3.41
N GLU A 120 2.38 4.48 3.75
CA GLU A 120 3.58 4.80 2.96
C GLU A 120 3.52 4.20 1.55
N GLY A 121 3.15 2.93 1.44
CA GLY A 121 2.98 2.25 0.15
C GLY A 121 2.03 3.02 -0.76
N PHE A 122 0.87 3.43 -0.24
CA PHE A 122 -0.10 4.21 -1.01
C PHE A 122 0.47 5.54 -1.52
N VAL A 123 1.09 6.34 -0.65
CA VAL A 123 1.66 7.64 -1.03
C VAL A 123 2.80 7.46 -2.04
N GLU A 124 3.69 6.49 -1.81
CA GLU A 124 4.76 6.13 -2.77
C GLU A 124 4.21 5.78 -4.15
N GLY A 125 3.16 4.96 -4.19
CA GLY A 125 2.50 4.58 -5.42
C GLY A 125 1.85 5.78 -6.12
N LEU A 126 1.20 6.66 -5.36
CA LEU A 126 0.49 7.81 -5.91
C LEU A 126 1.42 8.79 -6.63
N PHE A 127 2.60 9.02 -6.06
CA PHE A 127 3.65 9.86 -6.65
C PHE A 127 4.46 9.14 -7.73
N ASN A 128 4.49 7.80 -7.70
CA ASN A 128 5.13 6.96 -8.72
C ASN A 128 6.57 7.38 -9.07
N GLY A 129 7.36 7.77 -8.07
CA GLY A 129 8.74 8.20 -8.23
C GLY A 129 8.94 9.69 -8.60
N ALA A 130 7.87 10.46 -8.77
CA ALA A 130 7.95 11.92 -8.89
C ALA A 130 8.14 12.58 -7.52
N ASP A 131 8.89 13.69 -7.49
CA ASP A 131 9.05 14.51 -6.27
C ASP A 131 7.78 15.31 -5.95
N GLU A 132 7.03 15.67 -6.99
CA GLU A 132 5.78 16.43 -6.93
C GLU A 132 4.71 15.77 -7.79
N ALA A 133 3.46 15.82 -7.33
CA ALA A 133 2.31 15.37 -8.10
C ALA A 133 1.26 16.49 -8.18
N GLY A 134 0.58 16.58 -9.33
CA GLY A 134 -0.57 17.47 -9.52
C GLY A 134 -1.81 16.94 -8.79
N LEU A 135 -1.82 16.99 -7.46
CA LEU A 135 -2.90 16.47 -6.63
C LEU A 135 -4.08 17.46 -6.57
N PRO A 136 -5.33 17.02 -6.77
CA PRO A 136 -6.48 17.83 -6.41
C PRO A 136 -6.51 18.11 -4.90
N GLU A 137 -7.14 19.21 -4.48
CA GLU A 137 -7.17 19.67 -3.08
C GLU A 137 -7.54 18.56 -2.08
N ARG A 138 -8.62 17.80 -2.33
CA ARG A 138 -9.02 16.72 -1.42
C ARG A 138 -7.99 15.59 -1.34
N ALA A 139 -7.30 15.28 -2.44
CA ALA A 139 -6.22 14.28 -2.44
C ALA A 139 -4.98 14.81 -1.70
N HIS A 140 -4.67 16.09 -1.82
CA HIS A 140 -3.59 16.74 -1.08
C HIS A 140 -3.84 16.70 0.44
N GLU A 141 -5.05 17.04 0.88
CA GLU A 141 -5.47 16.91 2.29
C GLU A 141 -5.34 15.46 2.78
N ALA A 142 -5.83 14.50 1.98
CA ALA A 142 -5.75 13.08 2.32
C ALA A 142 -4.30 12.61 2.49
N VAL A 143 -3.42 12.96 1.56
CA VAL A 143 -2.00 12.58 1.59
C VAL A 143 -1.29 13.20 2.80
N THR A 144 -1.66 14.42 3.19
CA THR A 144 -1.16 15.05 4.41
C THR A 144 -1.56 14.25 5.66
N HIS A 145 -2.85 13.92 5.79
CA HIS A 145 -3.33 13.09 6.91
C HIS A 145 -2.68 11.70 6.93
N LEU A 146 -2.46 11.09 5.76
CA LEU A 146 -1.76 9.81 5.65
C LEU A 146 -0.30 9.89 6.10
N GLY A 147 0.37 11.03 5.88
CA GLY A 147 1.70 11.32 6.43
C GLY A 147 1.72 11.30 7.96
N ASP A 148 0.76 11.97 8.59
CA ASP A 148 0.63 11.98 10.05
C ASP A 148 0.31 10.59 10.61
N ILE A 149 -0.61 9.86 9.98
CA ILE A 149 -0.95 8.49 10.35
C ILE A 149 0.27 7.57 10.23
N ARG A 150 1.02 7.66 9.12
CA ARG A 150 2.27 6.91 8.94
C ARG A 150 3.22 7.19 10.09
N ALA A 151 3.48 8.46 10.41
CA ALA A 151 4.40 8.84 11.48
C ALA A 151 3.96 8.28 12.84
N MET A 152 2.67 8.38 13.19
CA MET A 152 2.14 7.85 14.45
C MET A 152 2.22 6.32 14.51
N MET A 153 1.86 5.62 13.44
CA MET A 153 1.86 4.15 13.38
C MET A 153 3.29 3.58 13.48
N LEU A 154 4.24 4.15 12.74
CA LEU A 154 5.64 3.74 12.79
C LEU A 154 6.29 4.15 14.12
N GLY A 155 5.92 5.30 14.69
CA GLY A 155 6.40 5.73 16.00
C GLY A 155 6.02 4.77 17.13
N VAL A 156 4.82 4.17 17.09
CA VAL A 156 4.44 3.13 18.04
C VAL A 156 5.25 1.85 17.84
N ALA A 157 5.51 1.45 16.59
CA ALA A 157 6.34 0.29 16.31
C ALA A 157 7.79 0.49 16.78
N ASP A 158 8.39 1.66 16.53
CA ASP A 158 9.72 2.02 17.00
C ASP A 158 9.80 2.05 18.53
N LEU A 159 8.81 2.64 19.19
CA LEU A 159 8.76 2.68 20.66
C LEU A 159 8.81 1.26 21.26
N ILE A 160 8.01 0.33 20.73
CA ILE A 160 7.98 -1.05 21.22
C ILE A 160 9.29 -1.79 20.92
N GLU A 161 9.94 -1.53 19.78
CA GLU A 161 11.26 -2.08 19.49
C GLU A 161 12.30 -1.60 20.52
N ARG A 162 12.26 -0.32 20.86
CA ARG A 162 13.23 0.30 21.80
C ARG A 162 13.04 -0.14 23.25
N THR A 163 11.83 -0.54 23.63
CA THR A 163 11.52 -1.07 24.97
C THR A 163 11.48 -2.60 25.00
N ALA A 164 12.08 -3.27 24.00
CA ALA A 164 12.11 -4.72 23.94
C ALA A 164 12.77 -5.33 25.19
N GLY A 165 12.07 -6.27 25.83
CA GLY A 165 12.51 -6.93 27.06
C GLY A 165 11.99 -6.31 28.36
N GLU A 166 11.33 -5.15 28.29
CA GLU A 166 10.59 -4.58 29.43
C GLU A 166 9.31 -5.37 29.74
N SER A 167 8.78 -5.20 30.96
CA SER A 167 7.53 -5.85 31.36
C SER A 167 6.33 -5.29 30.59
N GLU A 168 5.54 -6.15 29.97
CA GLU A 168 4.34 -5.75 29.23
C GLU A 168 3.20 -5.28 30.17
N ASP A 169 2.75 -4.04 30.01
CA ASP A 169 1.43 -3.63 30.50
C ASP A 169 0.35 -4.00 29.47
N ARG A 170 -0.28 -5.16 29.66
CA ARG A 170 -1.33 -5.65 28.77
C ARG A 170 -2.56 -4.75 28.72
N ALA A 171 -2.87 -4.01 29.79
CA ALA A 171 -4.01 -3.09 29.80
C ALA A 171 -3.71 -1.87 28.93
N GLN A 172 -2.50 -1.31 29.06
CA GLN A 172 -2.04 -0.22 28.21
C GLN A 172 -1.96 -0.64 26.74
N ILE A 173 -1.35 -1.80 26.44
CA ILE A 173 -1.28 -2.34 25.07
C ILE A 173 -2.67 -2.48 24.46
N LYS A 174 -3.61 -3.04 25.21
CA LYS A 174 -5.00 -3.19 24.74
C LYS A 174 -5.64 -1.84 24.42
N GLU A 175 -5.36 -0.80 25.19
CA GLU A 175 -5.87 0.54 24.93
C GLU A 175 -5.22 1.16 23.69
N THR A 176 -3.90 1.06 23.56
CA THR A 176 -3.18 1.52 22.37
C THR A 176 -3.70 0.85 21.09
N ILE A 177 -3.96 -0.46 21.12
CA ILE A 177 -4.55 -1.19 19.98
C ILE A 177 -5.89 -0.57 19.56
N LYS A 178 -6.74 -0.13 20.49
CA LYS A 178 -8.01 0.53 20.14
C LYS A 178 -7.76 1.84 19.41
N HIS A 179 -6.81 2.65 19.86
CA HIS A 179 -6.45 3.91 19.18
C HIS A 179 -5.90 3.65 17.77
N LEU A 180 -5.04 2.64 17.59
CA LEU A 180 -4.52 2.29 16.27
C LEU A 180 -5.64 1.80 15.34
N ARG A 181 -6.68 1.12 15.86
CA ARG A 181 -7.84 0.73 15.06
C ARG A 181 -8.63 1.94 14.56
N THR A 182 -8.88 2.93 15.41
CA THR A 182 -9.53 4.18 14.98
C THR A 182 -8.70 4.91 13.93
N MET A 183 -7.37 4.98 14.10
CA MET A 183 -6.50 5.56 13.07
C MET A 183 -6.50 4.75 11.77
N THR A 184 -6.67 3.43 11.83
CA THR A 184 -6.80 2.58 10.63
C THR A 184 -8.07 2.88 9.86
N GLU A 185 -9.18 3.12 10.54
CA GLU A 185 -10.44 3.52 9.90
C GLU A 185 -10.30 4.87 9.19
N ILE A 186 -9.57 5.82 9.79
CA ILE A 186 -9.25 7.11 9.16
C ILE A 186 -8.33 6.90 7.96
N MET A 187 -7.28 6.07 8.09
CA MET A 187 -6.35 5.74 7.01
C MET A 187 -7.07 5.18 5.78
N GLU A 188 -7.98 4.21 5.98
CA GLU A 188 -8.79 3.64 4.90
C GLU A 188 -9.66 4.70 4.21
N ALA A 189 -10.28 5.59 4.99
CA ALA A 189 -11.11 6.67 4.47
C ALA A 189 -10.30 7.70 3.67
N GLU A 190 -9.10 8.07 4.14
CA GLU A 190 -8.22 9.01 3.43
C GLU A 190 -7.64 8.40 2.15
N ILE A 191 -7.21 7.13 2.18
CA ILE A 191 -6.82 6.39 0.97
C ILE A 191 -7.95 6.44 -0.05
N HIS A 192 -9.19 6.11 0.34
CA HIS A 192 -10.30 6.10 -0.59
C HIS A 192 -10.67 7.51 -1.10
N ALA A 193 -10.58 8.53 -0.26
CA ALA A 193 -10.80 9.91 -0.67
C ALA A 193 -9.76 10.39 -1.71
N ALA A 194 -8.48 10.07 -1.49
CA ALA A 194 -7.42 10.36 -2.47
C ALA A 194 -7.68 9.65 -3.80
N ILE A 195 -8.04 8.35 -3.76
CA ILE A 195 -8.39 7.56 -4.96
C ILE A 195 -9.48 8.26 -5.77
N LEU A 196 -10.63 8.52 -5.15
CA LEU A 196 -11.78 9.09 -5.85
C LEU A 196 -11.48 10.50 -6.39
N SER A 197 -10.72 11.29 -5.62
CA SER A 197 -10.37 12.65 -6.00
C SER A 197 -9.44 12.69 -7.22
N CYS A 198 -8.37 11.89 -7.23
CA CYS A 198 -7.43 11.82 -8.35
C CYS A 198 -8.06 11.20 -9.60
N VAL A 199 -8.83 10.11 -9.45
CA VAL A 199 -9.54 9.47 -10.57
C VAL A 199 -10.51 10.44 -11.24
N ARG A 200 -11.28 11.21 -10.44
CA ARG A 200 -12.19 12.22 -10.95
C ARG A 200 -11.44 13.32 -11.71
N ALA A 201 -10.34 13.83 -11.16
CA ALA A 201 -9.56 14.87 -11.82
C ALA A 201 -8.97 14.39 -13.15
N ARG A 202 -8.43 13.17 -13.18
CA ARG A 202 -7.91 12.52 -14.40
C ARG A 202 -8.99 12.36 -15.47
N GLN A 203 -10.21 11.94 -15.09
CA GLN A 203 -11.34 11.80 -16.02
C GLN A 203 -11.87 13.14 -16.55
N GLN A 204 -11.74 14.22 -15.77
CA GLN A 204 -12.28 15.54 -16.10
C GLN A 204 -11.24 16.48 -16.74
N GLY A 205 -9.98 16.04 -16.84
CA GLY A 205 -8.87 16.89 -17.33
C GLY A 205 -8.62 18.11 -16.45
N LEU A 206 -8.91 18.00 -15.14
CA LEU A 206 -8.78 19.13 -14.21
C LEU A 206 -7.32 19.36 -13.84
N PRO A 207 -6.85 20.61 -13.77
CA PRO A 207 -5.52 20.91 -13.25
C PRO A 207 -5.46 20.56 -11.77
N GLY A 208 -4.41 19.85 -11.37
CA GLY A 208 -4.10 19.59 -9.96
C GLY A 208 -3.26 20.72 -9.34
N LEU A 209 -3.22 20.77 -8.02
CA LEU A 209 -2.25 21.56 -7.27
C LEU A 209 -0.93 20.81 -7.25
N THR A 210 0.17 21.45 -7.65
CA THR A 210 1.49 20.84 -7.49
C THR A 210 1.81 20.73 -6.02
N ALA A 211 1.88 19.50 -5.51
CA ALA A 211 2.15 19.21 -4.11
C ALA A 211 3.43 18.37 -3.99
N PRO A 212 4.39 18.76 -3.14
CA PRO A 212 5.54 17.93 -2.84
C PRO A 212 5.11 16.72 -2.02
N TRP A 213 5.89 15.65 -2.13
CA TRP A 213 5.75 14.49 -1.26
C TRP A 213 5.92 14.89 0.22
N PRO A 214 5.00 14.51 1.13
CA PRO A 214 5.19 14.70 2.57
C PRO A 214 6.54 14.17 3.06
N THR A 215 7.23 14.94 3.91
CA THR A 215 8.60 14.66 4.37
C THR A 215 8.80 13.21 4.81
N ARG A 216 9.81 12.53 4.25
CA ARG A 216 10.29 11.22 4.74
C ARG A 216 10.98 11.44 6.09
N HIS A 217 10.21 11.38 7.18
CA HIS A 217 10.75 11.18 8.52
C HIS A 217 11.05 9.70 8.73
#